data_AF-A0A9E4MJU3-F1
#
_entry.id   AF-A0A9E4MJU3-F1
#
_cell.length_a   1.000
_cell.length_b   1.000
_cell.length_c   1.000
_cell.angle_alpha   90.00
_cell.angle_beta   90.00
_cell.angle_gamma   90.00
#
_symmetry.space_group_name_H-M   'P 1'
#
loop_
_entity.id
_entity.type
_entity.pdbx_description
1 polymer ?
#
loop_
_entity_poly.entity_id
_entity_poly.type
_entity_poly.pdbx_seq_one_letter_code
_entity_poly.pdbx_strand_id
1 'polypeptide(L)'
;MWIPRAQEEEFRRLVASRPVVLVTGARQTGKTSLVRRVLPGREYVSLDLPSEALQAESDPEAFLRRHPPMGEGVEAIGVEEL
;
A
#
# COMPACT_ATOMS: atom_id res chain seq x y z
N MET A 1 6.90 20.69 1.43
CA MET A 1 5.66 21.21 0.81
C MET A 1 4.91 20.05 0.17
N TRP A 2 3.60 19.93 0.41
CA TRP A 2 2.77 18.89 -0.22
C TRP A 2 2.27 19.37 -1.60
N ILE A 3 2.29 18.47 -2.58
CA ILE A 3 1.68 18.70 -3.89
C ILE A 3 0.41 17.82 -3.96
N PRO A 4 -0.79 18.41 -4.05
CA PRO A 4 -2.03 17.67 -4.20
C PRO A 4 -1.97 16.71 -5.39
N ARG A 5 -2.46 15.48 -5.20
CA ARG A 5 -2.43 14.45 -6.25
C ARG A 5 -3.78 14.38 -6.95
N ALA A 6 -3.79 14.36 -8.28
CA ALA A 6 -5.02 14.24 -9.05
C ALA A 6 -5.82 12.97 -8.71
N GLN A 7 -5.11 11.88 -8.37
CA GLN A 7 -5.70 10.59 -8.02
C GLN A 7 -6.09 10.45 -6.54
N GLU A 8 -5.99 11.51 -5.74
CA GLU A 8 -6.19 11.43 -4.28
C GLU A 8 -7.63 11.07 -3.89
N GLU A 9 -8.61 11.66 -4.58
CA GLU A 9 -10.03 11.39 -4.34
C GLU A 9 -10.43 9.98 -4.82
N GLU A 10 -9.98 9.58 -6.01
CA GLU A 10 -10.18 8.22 -6.52
C GLU A 10 -9.60 7.19 -5.55
N PHE A 11 -8.35 7.39 -5.12
CA PHE A 11 -7.69 6.49 -4.20
C PHE A 11 -8.47 6.36 -2.88
N ARG A 12 -8.99 7.46 -2.31
CA ARG A 12 -9.88 7.41 -1.13
C ARG A 12 -11.12 6.54 -1.34
N ARG A 13 -11.78 6.65 -2.50
CA ARG A 13 -12.97 5.82 -2.78
C ARG A 13 -12.61 4.35 -2.94
N LEU A 14 -11.50 4.06 -3.61
CA LEU A 14 -11.03 2.68 -3.81
C LEU A 14 -10.71 2.02 -2.46
N VAL A 15 -9.95 2.70 -1.60
CA VAL A 15 -9.56 2.15 -0.29
C VAL A 15 -10.73 2.02 0.69
N ALA A 16 -11.82 2.76 0.49
CA ALA A 16 -13.02 2.62 1.31
C ALA A 16 -13.92 1.44 0.90
N SER A 17 -13.75 0.91 -0.31
CA SER A 17 -14.69 -0.05 -0.92
C SER A 17 -14.07 -1.37 -1.35
N ARG A 18 -12.74 -1.46 -1.41
CA ARG A 18 -12.02 -2.63 -1.91
C ARG A 18 -11.15 -3.23 -0.81
N PRO A 19 -11.08 -4.56 -0.71
CA PRO A 19 -10.18 -5.24 0.22
C PRO A 19 -8.72 -5.11 -0.23
N VAL A 20 -8.42 -4.84 -1.50
CA VAL A 20 -7.05 -4.67 -1.99
C VAL A 20 -7.00 -3.56 -3.03
N VAL A 21 -5.96 -2.71 -2.98
CA VAL A 21 -5.73 -1.64 -3.96
C VAL A 21 -4.26 -1.64 -4.39
N LEU A 22 -4.01 -1.88 -5.67
CA LEU A 22 -2.67 -1.76 -6.27
C LEU A 22 -2.46 -0.34 -6.79
N VAL A 23 -1.36 0.32 -6.41
CA VAL A 23 -1.00 1.67 -6.87
C VAL A 23 0.23 1.57 -7.78
N THR A 24 0.03 1.67 -9.08
CA THR A 24 1.12 1.59 -10.06
C THR A 24 1.46 2.97 -10.65
N GLY A 25 2.58 3.05 -11.38
CA GLY A 25 2.97 4.21 -12.16
C GLY A 25 4.49 4.44 -12.18
N ALA A 26 4.97 5.41 -12.95
CA ALA A 26 6.41 5.65 -13.13
C ALA A 26 7.17 5.94 -11.81
N ARG A 27 8.49 5.74 -11.82
CA ARG A 27 9.38 6.10 -10.69
C ARG A 27 9.22 7.56 -10.28
N GLN A 28 9.35 7.84 -8.99
CA GLN A 28 9.34 9.21 -8.42
C GLN A 28 8.06 10.03 -8.66
N THR A 29 6.94 9.40 -9.05
CA THR A 29 5.63 10.08 -9.19
C THR A 29 4.93 10.39 -7.86
N GLY A 30 5.49 9.96 -6.72
CA GLY A 30 4.98 10.27 -5.39
C GLY A 30 3.92 9.30 -4.85
N LYS A 31 3.87 8.07 -5.38
CA LYS A 31 2.95 6.98 -4.97
C LYS A 31 3.00 6.72 -3.47
N THR A 32 4.19 6.48 -2.91
CA THR A 32 4.38 6.27 -1.46
C THR A 32 3.90 7.46 -0.63
N SER A 33 4.12 8.68 -1.12
CA SER A 33 3.66 9.89 -0.45
C SER A 33 2.13 10.00 -0.43
N LEU A 34 1.45 9.60 -1.52
CA LEU A 34 -0.01 9.53 -1.59
C LEU A 34 -0.58 8.52 -0.59
N VAL A 35 -0.05 7.30 -0.59
CA VAL A 35 -0.51 6.21 0.30
C VAL A 35 -0.38 6.64 1.76
N ARG A 36 0.81 7.10 2.17
CA ARG A 36 1.06 7.55 3.56
C ARG A 36 0.21 8.76 3.97
N ARG A 37 -0.18 9.62 3.02
CA ARG A 37 -1.01 10.79 3.28
C ARG A 37 -2.48 10.43 3.49
N VAL A 38 -3.01 9.53 2.66
CA VAL A 38 -4.43 9.16 2.67
C VAL A 38 -4.76 8.13 3.75
N LEU A 39 -3.80 7.29 4.12
CA LEU A 39 -3.97 6.24 5.13
C LEU A 39 -3.05 6.48 6.34
N PRO A 40 -3.24 7.57 7.08
CA PRO A 40 -2.46 7.83 8.28
C PRO A 40 -2.72 6.74 9.32
N GLY A 41 -1.66 6.26 9.98
CA GLY A 41 -1.76 5.28 11.06
C GLY A 41 -1.89 3.83 10.61
N ARG A 42 -1.95 3.55 9.30
CA ARG A 42 -1.81 2.17 8.80
C ARG A 42 -0.35 1.75 8.78
N GLU A 43 -0.10 0.48 9.07
CA GLU A 43 1.22 -0.10 8.94
C GLU A 43 1.67 -0.04 7.46
N TYR A 44 2.92 0.37 7.25
CA TYR A 44 3.54 0.39 5.94
C TYR A 44 4.70 -0.59 5.95
N VAL A 45 4.62 -1.62 5.13
CA VAL A 45 5.66 -2.62 4.95
C VAL A 45 6.28 -2.43 3.57
N SER A 46 7.61 -2.22 3.51
CA SER A 46 8.33 -2.14 2.23
C SER A 46 8.86 -3.52 1.86
N LEU A 47 8.50 -4.00 0.68
CA LEU A 47 9.12 -5.19 0.09
C LEU A 47 10.52 -4.90 -0.50
N ASP A 48 11.05 -3.69 -0.33
CA ASP A 48 12.46 -3.40 -0.62
C ASP A 48 13.40 -4.07 0.40
N LEU A 49 12.89 -4.44 1.58
CA LEU A 49 13.62 -5.21 2.57
C LEU A 49 13.64 -6.68 2.14
N PRO A 50 14.82 -7.29 1.89
CA PRO A 50 14.90 -8.66 1.37
C PRO A 50 14.18 -9.70 2.23
N SER A 51 14.20 -9.53 3.55
CA SER A 51 13.50 -10.42 4.48
C SER A 51 11.97 -10.32 4.36
N GLU A 52 11.46 -9.11 4.13
CA GLU A 52 10.02 -8.86 3.96
C GLU A 52 9.53 -9.43 2.63
N ALA A 53 10.26 -9.16 1.55
CA ALA A 53 9.99 -9.75 0.24
C ALA A 53 10.02 -11.28 0.27
N LEU A 54 11.10 -11.86 0.83
CA LEU A 54 11.25 -13.30 0.91
C LEU A 54 10.12 -13.93 1.72
N GLN A 55 9.70 -13.34 2.84
CA GLN A 55 8.58 -13.88 3.61
C GLN A 55 7.26 -13.78 2.84
N ALA A 56 6.98 -12.63 2.23
CA ALA A 56 5.76 -12.44 1.44
C ALA A 56 5.67 -13.45 0.28
N GLU A 57 6.80 -13.84 -0.32
CA GLU A 57 6.87 -14.81 -1.40
C GLU A 57 6.81 -16.28 -0.90
N SER A 58 7.55 -16.60 0.16
CA SER A 58 7.73 -17.99 0.63
C SER A 58 6.64 -18.47 1.59
N ASP A 59 6.04 -17.57 2.39
CA ASP A 59 4.92 -17.86 3.29
C ASP A 59 3.98 -16.64 3.39
N PRO A 60 3.11 -16.43 2.39
CA PRO A 60 2.19 -15.28 2.35
C PRO A 60 1.23 -15.23 3.55
N GLU A 61 0.79 -16.39 4.06
CA GLU A 61 -0.11 -16.43 5.21
C GLU A 61 0.58 -15.97 6.49
N ALA A 62 1.82 -16.42 6.74
CA ALA A 62 2.59 -15.94 7.88
C ALA A 62 2.91 -14.45 7.77
N PHE A 63 3.20 -13.96 6.56
CA PHE A 63 3.39 -12.53 6.30
C PHE A 63 2.14 -11.72 6.69
N LEU A 64 0.95 -12.13 6.23
CA LEU A 64 -0.31 -11.46 6.57
C LEU A 64 -0.69 -11.58 8.05
N ARG A 65 -0.36 -12.70 8.72
CA ARG A 65 -0.56 -12.80 10.19
C ARG A 65 0.34 -11.85 10.97
N ARG A 66 1.58 -11.61 10.49
CA ARG A 66 2.52 -10.65 11.08
C ARG A 66 2.11 -9.21 10.82
N HIS A 67 1.49 -8.95 9.67
CA HIS A 67 0.97 -7.66 9.26
C HIS A 67 -0.56 -7.72 9.10
N PRO A 68 -1.31 -7.88 10.22
CA PRO A 68 -2.73 -8.13 10.15
C PRO A 68 -3.47 -6.97 9.49
N PRO A 69 -4.42 -7.24 8.59
CA PRO A 69 -5.24 -6.20 8.00
C PRO A 69 -6.08 -5.52 9.09
N MET A 70 -6.09 -4.19 9.10
CA MET A 70 -6.92 -3.43 10.04
C MET A 70 -8.34 -3.23 9.47
N GLY A 71 -9.28 -4.06 9.92
CA GLY A 71 -10.73 -3.95 9.67
C GLY A 71 -11.23 -4.51 8.33
N GLU A 72 -12.52 -4.32 8.01
CA GLU A 72 -13.18 -4.75 6.76
C GLU A 72 -12.73 -3.98 5.49
N GLY A 73 -11.51 -3.44 5.45
CA GLY A 73 -11.02 -2.61 4.34
C GLY A 73 -9.51 -2.60 4.19
N VAL A 74 -9.07 -2.39 2.94
CA VAL A 74 -7.70 -2.53 2.37
C VAL A 74 -6.68 -3.28 3.23
N GLU A 75 -6.43 -4.51 2.80
CA GLU A 75 -5.50 -5.49 3.32
C GLU A 75 -4.08 -5.29 2.78
N ALA A 76 -3.92 -4.76 1.56
CA ALA A 76 -2.61 -4.58 0.95
C ALA A 76 -2.56 -3.40 -0.04
N ILE A 77 -1.41 -2.71 -0.05
CA ILE A 77 -1.09 -1.66 -1.02
C ILE A 77 0.28 -1.94 -1.60
N GLY A 78 0.27 -2.54 -2.80
CA GLY A 78 1.47 -2.63 -3.63
C GLY A 78 1.74 -1.28 -4.29
N VAL A 79 2.99 -0.83 -4.25
CA VAL A 79 3.46 0.32 -5.02
C VAL A 79 4.43 -0.20 -6.06
N GLU A 80 3.97 -0.38 -7.29
CA GLU A 80 4.81 -0.93 -8.37
C GLU A 80 5.17 0.13 -9.41
N GLU A 81 6.30 -0.09 -10.08
CA GLU A 81 6.70 0.63 -11.27
C GLU A 81 6.10 -0.06 -12.50
N LEU A 82 5.57 0.73 -13.44
CA LEU A 82 5.21 0.27 -14.78
C LEU A 82 6.40 0.45 -15.72
#